data_AF-A0A1E3I2F1-F1
#
_entry.id   AF-A0A1E3I2F1-F1
#
_cell.length_a   1.000
_cell.length_b   1.000
_cell.length_c   1.000
_cell.angle_alpha   90.00
_cell.angle_beta   90.00
_cell.angle_gamma   90.00
#
_symmetry.space_group_name_H-M   'P 1'
#
loop_
_entity.id
_entity.type
_entity.pdbx_description
1 polymer ?
#
loop_
_entity_poly.entity_id
_entity_poly.type
_entity_poly.pdbx_seq_one_letter_code
_entity_poly.pdbx_strand_id
1 'polypeptide(L)'
;MPTNALPVDDAGSLRHAYIQSLAYCLQACLLRGDRERARRAWAILIRCREVNWRTKWEWGLLFLSSQDTDAPGLASQADQVRHVERWINTLRVTVRNEEKPSLLHALIIYYIKEGRYRQALEELETYLPSYPYLLSASLHTYAGLLAFYLAQPASHVRQRSPSRSQQHLIVPGGDGSPSPSSSPRSSRSPSPPHAPLGWDHADFSLMGRAKGWFAKSLEIDEKEEVAKEFLRMIDHPAANDGPQSDSGDDMGSERDESEASDGSQRYDLNDEYEFS
;
A
#
# COMPACT_ATOMS: atom_id res chain seq x y z
N MET A 1 -70.06 -5.62 12.41
CA MET A 1 -68.93 -6.30 13.07
C MET A 1 -67.87 -6.64 12.03
N PRO A 2 -66.94 -5.73 11.70
CA PRO A 2 -65.78 -6.11 10.90
C PRO A 2 -64.67 -6.62 11.82
N THR A 3 -64.22 -7.83 11.53
CA THR A 3 -63.13 -8.55 12.18
C THR A 3 -61.79 -7.87 11.93
N ASN A 4 -61.05 -7.63 13.01
CA ASN A 4 -59.64 -7.23 13.03
C ASN A 4 -58.80 -8.11 12.10
N ALA A 5 -58.27 -7.51 11.03
CA ALA A 5 -57.06 -7.98 10.40
C ALA A 5 -55.88 -7.32 11.13
N LEU A 6 -55.17 -8.09 11.97
CA LEU A 6 -53.83 -7.73 12.41
C LEU A 6 -52.85 -8.23 11.35
N PRO A 7 -52.04 -7.37 10.71
CA PRO A 7 -50.82 -7.83 10.07
C PRO A 7 -49.78 -8.05 11.17
N VAL A 8 -49.58 -9.32 11.52
CA VAL A 8 -48.40 -9.78 12.26
C VAL A 8 -47.21 -9.64 11.32
N ASP A 9 -46.35 -8.65 11.55
CA ASP A 9 -44.89 -8.70 11.25
C ASP A 9 -44.09 -7.47 11.76
N ASP A 10 -44.52 -6.80 12.83
CA ASP A 10 -43.79 -5.64 13.39
C ASP A 10 -42.46 -5.98 14.10
N ALA A 11 -42.25 -7.25 14.47
CA ALA A 11 -41.03 -7.67 15.14
C ALA A 11 -39.79 -7.63 14.23
N GLY A 12 -39.97 -7.87 12.92
CA GLY A 12 -38.93 -7.66 11.92
C GLY A 12 -38.58 -6.18 11.75
N SER A 13 -39.60 -5.31 11.78
CA SER A 13 -39.46 -3.86 11.65
C SER A 13 -38.72 -3.23 12.85
N LEU A 14 -39.09 -3.60 14.09
CA LEU A 14 -38.44 -3.08 15.30
C LEU A 14 -36.98 -3.54 15.40
N ARG A 15 -36.71 -4.82 15.14
CA ARG A 15 -35.34 -5.35 15.14
C ARG A 15 -34.48 -4.70 14.08
N HIS A 16 -35.03 -4.49 12.87
CA HIS A 16 -34.35 -3.77 11.80
C HIS A 16 -34.05 -2.33 12.20
N ALA A 17 -35.00 -1.63 12.83
CA ALA A 17 -34.80 -0.28 13.36
C ALA A 17 -33.70 -0.22 14.43
N TYR A 18 -33.60 -1.22 15.32
CA TYR A 18 -32.49 -1.32 16.28
C TYR A 18 -31.14 -1.53 15.61
N ILE A 19 -31.07 -2.40 14.59
CA ILE A 19 -29.83 -2.64 13.83
C ILE A 19 -29.42 -1.37 13.08
N GLN A 20 -30.37 -0.68 12.46
CA GLN A 20 -30.13 0.58 11.77
C GLN A 20 -29.68 1.67 12.73
N SER A 21 -30.34 1.80 13.89
CA SER A 21 -29.93 2.72 14.96
C SER A 21 -28.52 2.40 15.48
N LEU A 22 -28.18 1.11 15.62
CA LEU A 22 -26.83 0.68 16.02
C LEU A 22 -25.79 1.00 14.93
N ALA A 23 -26.13 0.86 13.66
CA ALA A 23 -25.28 1.27 12.53
C ALA A 23 -25.07 2.79 12.50
N TYR A 24 -26.11 3.61 12.75
CA TYR A 24 -25.95 5.06 12.87
C TYR A 24 -25.11 5.43 14.10
N CYS A 25 -25.29 4.75 15.22
CA CYS A 25 -24.47 4.94 16.42
C CYS A 25 -22.99 4.61 16.14
N LEU A 26 -22.71 3.52 15.41
CA LEU A 26 -21.37 3.17 14.96
C LEU A 26 -20.75 4.30 14.12
N GLN A 27 -21.46 4.78 13.11
CA GLN A 27 -20.99 5.87 12.24
C GLN A 27 -20.76 7.16 13.03
N ALA A 28 -21.67 7.52 13.94
CA ALA A 28 -21.53 8.69 14.80
C ALA A 28 -20.33 8.56 15.75
N CYS A 29 -20.07 7.38 16.31
CA CYS A 29 -18.89 7.14 17.15
C CYS A 29 -17.59 7.30 16.35
N LEU A 30 -17.58 6.83 15.10
CA LEU A 30 -16.41 6.95 14.23
C LEU A 30 -16.12 8.39 13.81
N LEU A 31 -17.16 9.18 13.51
CA LEU A 31 -17.01 10.61 13.23
C LEU A 31 -16.51 11.40 14.45
N ARG A 32 -16.86 10.96 15.67
CA ARG A 32 -16.39 11.57 16.93
C ARG A 32 -15.01 11.08 17.38
N GLY A 33 -14.46 10.05 16.73
CA GLY A 33 -13.21 9.42 17.14
C GLY A 33 -13.30 8.51 18.38
N ASP A 34 -14.50 8.20 18.88
CA ASP A 34 -14.71 7.29 20.02
C ASP A 34 -14.62 5.82 19.53
N ARG A 35 -13.39 5.35 19.35
CA ARG A 35 -13.06 4.03 18.77
C ARG A 35 -13.49 2.87 19.67
N GLU A 36 -13.39 3.04 20.99
CA GLU A 36 -13.78 2.02 21.98
C GLU A 36 -15.29 1.72 21.92
N ARG A 37 -16.10 2.78 21.85
CA ARG A 37 -17.56 2.64 21.73
C ARG A 37 -17.94 2.11 20.35
N ALA A 38 -17.28 2.56 19.29
CA ALA A 38 -17.47 2.03 17.95
C ALA A 38 -17.15 0.53 17.86
N ARG A 39 -16.05 0.06 18.48
CA ARG A 39 -15.69 -1.36 18.51
C ARG A 39 -16.74 -2.23 19.20
N ARG A 40 -17.28 -1.75 20.33
CA ARG A 40 -18.37 -2.45 21.04
C ARG A 40 -19.64 -2.52 20.20
N ALA A 41 -20.03 -1.42 19.55
CA ALA A 41 -21.16 -1.40 18.63
C ALA A 41 -20.96 -2.38 17.46
N TRP A 42 -19.76 -2.42 16.89
CA TRP A 42 -19.40 -3.37 15.84
C TRP A 42 -19.45 -4.84 16.31
N ALA A 43 -18.91 -5.14 17.49
CA ALA A 43 -18.94 -6.48 18.08
C ALA A 43 -20.38 -7.01 18.30
N ILE A 44 -21.34 -6.10 18.56
CA ILE A 44 -22.76 -6.44 18.64
C ILE A 44 -23.33 -6.66 17.23
N LEU A 45 -23.03 -5.77 16.28
CA LEU A 45 -23.51 -5.87 14.88
C LEU A 45 -23.10 -7.18 14.20
N ILE A 46 -21.86 -7.64 14.38
CA ILE A 46 -21.39 -8.89 13.75
C ILE A 46 -22.09 -10.15 14.27
N ARG A 47 -22.73 -10.09 15.45
CA ARG A 47 -23.52 -11.19 16.02
C ARG A 47 -24.95 -11.22 15.48
N CYS A 48 -25.40 -10.15 14.82
CA CYS A 48 -26.72 -10.07 14.22
C CYS A 48 -26.75 -10.81 12.88
N ARG A 49 -27.64 -11.80 12.72
CA ARG A 49 -27.76 -12.61 11.49
C ARG A 49 -28.09 -11.79 10.23
N GLU A 50 -28.76 -10.66 10.40
CA GLU A 50 -29.19 -9.76 9.30
C GLU A 50 -28.05 -8.91 8.76
N VAL A 51 -26.97 -8.73 9.52
CA VAL A 51 -25.82 -7.95 9.09
C VAL A 51 -24.83 -8.89 8.42
N ASN A 52 -24.66 -8.74 7.11
CA ASN A 52 -23.59 -9.43 6.41
C ASN A 52 -22.26 -8.76 6.76
N TRP A 53 -21.63 -9.20 7.86
CA TRP A 53 -20.33 -8.67 8.29
C TRP A 53 -19.25 -8.82 7.21
N ARG A 54 -19.40 -9.78 6.28
CA ARG A 54 -18.46 -10.00 5.19
C ARG A 54 -18.41 -8.84 4.21
N THR A 55 -19.53 -8.18 3.91
CA THR A 55 -19.56 -6.99 3.03
C THR A 55 -19.14 -5.71 3.75
N LYS A 56 -18.97 -5.77 5.07
CA LYS A 56 -18.55 -4.67 5.93
C LYS A 56 -17.20 -4.97 6.59
N TRP A 57 -16.33 -5.69 5.90
CA TRP A 57 -15.02 -6.05 6.40
C TRP A 57 -14.14 -4.83 6.68
N GLU A 58 -14.26 -3.74 5.91
CA GLU A 58 -13.48 -2.51 6.10
C GLU A 58 -13.55 -1.97 7.54
N TRP A 59 -14.72 -2.02 8.17
CA TRP A 59 -14.93 -1.60 9.56
C TRP A 59 -14.17 -2.52 10.53
N GLY A 60 -14.18 -3.83 10.27
CA GLY A 60 -13.39 -4.80 11.04
C GLY A 60 -11.89 -4.52 10.93
N LEU A 61 -11.41 -4.24 9.72
CA LEU A 61 -10.00 -3.90 9.50
C LEU A 61 -9.60 -2.60 10.20
N LEU A 62 -10.49 -1.59 10.19
CA LEU A 62 -10.27 -0.33 10.90
C LEU A 62 -10.05 -0.55 12.40
N PHE A 63 -10.85 -1.41 13.04
CA PHE A 63 -10.70 -1.68 14.48
C PHE A 63 -9.47 -2.54 14.81
N LEU A 64 -9.07 -3.45 13.92
CA LEU A 64 -7.90 -4.29 14.11
C LEU A 64 -6.59 -3.53 13.89
N SER A 65 -6.57 -2.63 12.91
CA SER A 65 -5.42 -1.75 12.61
C SER A 65 -5.25 -0.61 13.61
N SER A 66 -6.31 -0.28 14.36
CA SER A 66 -6.34 0.80 15.33
C SER A 66 -6.24 0.34 16.79
N GLN A 67 -5.77 -0.88 17.08
CA GLN A 67 -5.49 -1.21 18.48
C GLN A 67 -4.35 -0.31 18.95
N ASP A 68 -4.69 0.62 19.84
CA ASP A 68 -3.73 1.49 20.49
C ASP A 68 -2.78 0.60 21.30
N THR A 69 -1.49 0.84 21.10
CA THR A 69 -0.35 0.16 21.73
C THR A 69 -0.27 0.38 23.24
N ASP A 70 -1.24 1.12 23.80
CA ASP A 70 -1.29 1.60 25.18
C ASP A 70 -1.98 0.61 26.14
N ALA A 71 -2.44 -0.55 25.67
CA ALA A 71 -2.91 -1.61 26.56
C ALA A 71 -1.69 -2.32 27.20
N PRO A 72 -1.44 -2.17 28.52
CA PRO A 72 -0.31 -2.79 29.19
C PRO A 72 -0.62 -4.27 29.40
N GLY A 73 -0.41 -5.09 28.36
CA GLY A 73 -0.81 -6.49 28.38
C GLY A 73 -0.46 -7.25 27.10
N LEU A 74 0.84 -7.51 26.91
CA LEU A 74 1.38 -8.74 26.29
C LEU A 74 1.10 -9.07 24.81
N ALA A 75 0.38 -8.26 24.02
CA ALA A 75 0.38 -8.46 22.57
C ALA A 75 1.58 -7.73 21.96
N SER A 76 2.60 -8.47 21.52
CA SER A 76 3.67 -7.87 20.72
C SER A 76 3.05 -7.28 19.44
N GLN A 77 3.60 -6.17 18.91
CA GLN A 77 3.21 -5.64 17.60
C GLN A 77 3.17 -6.76 16.53
N ALA A 78 4.08 -7.74 16.65
CA ALA A 78 4.11 -8.93 15.80
C ALA A 78 2.86 -9.82 15.91
N ASP A 79 2.23 -9.91 17.09
CA ASP A 79 1.02 -10.70 17.31
C ASP A 79 -0.21 -10.01 16.69
N GLN A 80 -0.26 -8.69 16.75
CA GLN A 80 -1.30 -7.90 16.08
C GLN A 80 -1.23 -8.07 14.57
N VAL A 81 -0.03 -8.00 14.00
CA VAL A 81 0.21 -8.22 12.56
C VAL A 81 -0.27 -9.61 12.13
N ARG A 82 0.11 -10.66 12.88
CA ARG A 82 -0.36 -12.04 12.62
C ARG A 82 -1.86 -12.17 12.76
N HIS A 83 -2.49 -11.44 13.67
CA HIS A 83 -3.94 -11.47 13.87
C HIS A 83 -4.68 -10.83 12.69
N VAL A 84 -4.20 -9.68 12.20
CA VAL A 84 -4.72 -9.01 10.99
C VAL A 84 -4.55 -9.91 9.76
N GLU A 85 -3.36 -10.49 9.55
CA GLU A 85 -3.09 -11.42 8.45
C GLU A 85 -4.04 -12.62 8.46
N ARG A 86 -4.20 -13.29 9.62
CA ARG A 86 -5.12 -14.42 9.77
C ARG A 86 -6.56 -14.03 9.47
N TRP A 87 -6.97 -12.85 9.94
CA TRP A 87 -8.33 -12.36 9.73
C TRP A 87 -8.60 -12.05 8.24
N ILE A 88 -7.67 -11.36 7.55
CA ILE A 88 -7.78 -11.09 6.11
C ILE A 88 -7.75 -12.40 5.32
N ASN A 89 -6.87 -13.35 5.65
CA ASN A 89 -6.82 -14.64 4.95
C ASN A 89 -8.11 -15.46 5.14
N THR A 90 -8.72 -15.40 6.32
CA THR A 90 -10.04 -16.01 6.56
C THR A 90 -11.12 -15.34 5.73
N LEU A 91 -11.07 -14.02 5.59
CA LEU A 91 -11.99 -13.27 4.73
C LEU A 91 -11.83 -13.63 3.25
N ARG A 92 -10.60 -13.75 2.74
CA ARG A 92 -10.34 -14.08 1.34
C ARG A 92 -10.96 -15.42 0.89
N VAL A 93 -11.09 -16.38 1.82
CA VAL A 93 -11.76 -17.67 1.55
C VAL A 93 -13.28 -17.54 1.56
N THR A 94 -13.83 -16.62 2.36
CA THR A 94 -15.27 -16.53 2.61
C THR A 94 -15.99 -15.46 1.80
N VAL A 95 -15.25 -14.50 1.25
CA VAL A 95 -15.78 -13.34 0.51
C VAL A 95 -15.89 -13.66 -0.99
N ARG A 96 -16.83 -12.98 -1.66
CA ARG A 96 -17.06 -13.08 -3.11
C ARG A 96 -15.82 -12.64 -3.89
N ASN A 97 -15.68 -13.14 -5.12
CA ASN A 97 -14.53 -12.83 -5.96
C ASN A 97 -14.34 -11.33 -6.22
N GLU A 98 -15.42 -10.55 -6.31
CA GLU A 98 -15.39 -9.11 -6.60
C GLU A 98 -14.63 -8.28 -5.56
N GLU A 99 -14.71 -8.62 -4.28
CA GLU A 99 -14.05 -7.87 -3.20
C GLU A 99 -12.63 -8.38 -2.91
N LYS A 100 -12.20 -9.47 -3.56
CA LYS A 100 -10.86 -10.05 -3.35
C LYS A 100 -9.73 -9.07 -3.71
N PRO A 101 -9.77 -8.32 -4.83
CA PRO A 101 -8.74 -7.32 -5.14
C PRO A 101 -8.62 -6.25 -4.05
N SER A 102 -9.75 -5.76 -3.53
CA SER A 102 -9.78 -4.77 -2.44
C SER A 102 -9.20 -5.31 -1.14
N LEU A 103 -9.48 -6.58 -0.81
CA LEU A 103 -8.89 -7.25 0.35
C LEU A 103 -7.37 -7.42 0.22
N LEU A 104 -6.90 -7.82 -0.96
CA LEU A 104 -5.47 -7.94 -1.23
C LEU A 104 -4.80 -6.57 -1.17
N HIS A 105 -5.40 -5.54 -1.77
CA HIS A 105 -4.91 -4.17 -1.71
C HIS A 105 -4.77 -3.67 -0.26
N ALA A 106 -5.79 -3.91 0.57
CA ALA A 106 -5.76 -3.56 1.98
C ALA A 106 -4.64 -4.30 2.75
N LEU A 107 -4.38 -5.58 2.44
CA LEU A 107 -3.27 -6.34 3.01
C LEU A 107 -1.91 -5.75 2.61
N ILE A 108 -1.73 -5.37 1.35
CA ILE A 108 -0.49 -4.76 0.86
C ILE A 108 -0.24 -3.41 1.55
N ILE A 109 -1.25 -2.55 1.66
CA ILE A 109 -1.15 -1.29 2.42
C ILE A 109 -0.74 -1.57 3.87
N TYR A 110 -1.29 -2.61 4.48
CA TYR A 110 -0.93 -3.00 5.85
C TYR A 110 0.54 -3.41 5.95
N TYR A 111 1.05 -4.24 5.04
CA TYR A 111 2.47 -4.59 5.00
C TYR A 111 3.39 -3.38 4.78
N ILE A 112 2.98 -2.43 3.93
CA ILE A 112 3.71 -1.18 3.69
C ILE A 112 3.81 -0.36 4.97
N LYS A 113 2.70 -0.23 5.73
CA LYS A 113 2.70 0.50 7.02
C LYS A 113 3.63 -0.13 8.06
N GLU A 114 3.72 -1.46 8.07
CA GLU A 114 4.63 -2.22 8.96
C GLU A 114 6.07 -2.28 8.41
N GLY A 115 6.35 -1.72 7.23
CA GLY A 115 7.68 -1.73 6.60
C GLY A 115 8.11 -3.08 6.02
N ARG A 116 7.19 -4.04 5.87
CA ARG A 116 7.45 -5.41 5.35
C ARG A 116 7.32 -5.48 3.83
N TYR A 117 8.11 -4.66 3.12
CA TYR A 117 8.00 -4.50 1.67
C TYR A 117 8.28 -5.77 0.85
N ARG A 118 9.24 -6.61 1.27
CA ARG A 118 9.58 -7.86 0.56
C ARG A 118 8.43 -8.87 0.57
N GLN A 119 7.83 -9.07 1.74
CA GLN A 119 6.70 -9.97 1.85
C GLN A 119 5.46 -9.43 1.14
N ALA A 120 5.27 -8.11 1.15
CA ALA A 120 4.21 -7.49 0.35
C ALA A 120 4.37 -7.84 -1.14
N LEU A 121 5.60 -7.74 -1.67
CA LEU A 121 5.89 -8.11 -3.06
C LEU A 121 5.66 -9.61 -3.30
N GLU A 122 6.16 -10.50 -2.45
CA GLU A 122 5.99 -11.96 -2.59
C GLU A 122 4.51 -12.38 -2.63
N GLU A 123 3.69 -11.85 -1.70
CA GLU A 123 2.25 -12.13 -1.67
C GLU A 123 1.57 -11.60 -2.94
N LEU A 124 1.94 -10.40 -3.38
CA LEU A 124 1.36 -9.78 -4.55
C LEU A 124 1.69 -10.58 -5.83
N GLU A 125 2.93 -11.03 -5.98
CA GLU A 125 3.37 -11.84 -7.12
C GLU A 125 2.75 -13.24 -7.13
N THR A 126 2.45 -13.78 -5.95
CA THR A 126 1.75 -15.07 -5.82
C THR A 126 0.32 -14.98 -6.35
N TYR A 127 -0.39 -13.87 -6.09
CA TYR A 127 -1.82 -13.76 -6.44
C TYR A 127 -2.10 -13.01 -7.75
N LEU A 128 -1.22 -12.12 -8.21
CA LEU A 128 -1.40 -11.36 -9.45
C LEU A 128 -1.73 -12.21 -10.69
N PRO A 129 -1.13 -13.41 -10.89
CA PRO A 129 -1.46 -14.26 -12.03
C PRO A 129 -2.87 -14.87 -11.96
N SER A 130 -3.50 -14.88 -10.78
CA SER A 130 -4.81 -15.52 -10.58
C SER A 130 -5.98 -14.57 -10.82
N TYR A 131 -7.06 -15.07 -11.41
CA TYR A 131 -8.33 -14.33 -11.48
C TYR A 131 -8.93 -14.23 -10.07
N PRO A 132 -9.41 -13.06 -9.61
CA PRO A 132 -9.70 -11.83 -10.34
C PRO A 132 -8.61 -10.73 -10.29
N TYR A 133 -7.46 -10.99 -9.66
CA TYR A 133 -6.41 -9.98 -9.45
C TYR A 133 -5.72 -9.55 -10.73
N LEU A 134 -5.72 -10.42 -11.76
CA LEU A 134 -5.17 -10.15 -13.08
C LEU A 134 -5.75 -8.87 -13.73
N LEU A 135 -7.00 -8.51 -13.41
CA LEU A 135 -7.69 -7.37 -14.02
C LEU A 135 -7.54 -6.06 -13.26
N SER A 136 -6.78 -6.04 -12.16
CA SER A 136 -6.65 -4.85 -11.33
C SER A 136 -5.37 -4.09 -11.68
N ALA A 137 -5.50 -2.98 -12.41
CA ALA A 137 -4.37 -2.10 -12.73
C ALA A 137 -3.66 -1.58 -11.48
N SER A 138 -4.43 -1.15 -10.46
CA SER A 138 -3.88 -0.65 -9.20
C SER A 138 -2.95 -1.66 -8.51
N LEU A 139 -3.33 -2.94 -8.44
CA LEU A 139 -2.47 -3.99 -7.87
C LEU A 139 -1.17 -4.19 -8.65
N HIS A 140 -1.21 -4.11 -9.97
CA HIS A 140 -0.01 -4.16 -10.82
C HIS A 140 0.89 -2.93 -10.58
N THR A 141 0.30 -1.74 -10.42
CA THR A 141 1.04 -0.53 -10.05
C THR A 141 1.71 -0.64 -8.68
N TYR A 142 1.03 -1.17 -7.66
CA TYR A 142 1.66 -1.43 -6.35
C TYR A 142 2.81 -2.44 -6.44
N ALA A 143 2.72 -3.47 -7.29
CA ALA A 143 3.82 -4.40 -7.52
C ALA A 143 5.03 -3.72 -8.15
N GLY A 144 4.79 -2.87 -9.15
CA GLY A 144 5.81 -2.04 -9.78
C GLY A 144 6.49 -1.10 -8.77
N LEU A 145 5.69 -0.40 -7.95
CA LEU A 145 6.20 0.51 -6.93
C LEU A 145 7.02 -0.21 -5.85
N LEU A 146 6.56 -1.37 -5.38
CA LEU A 146 7.28 -2.18 -4.39
C LEU A 146 8.60 -2.74 -4.96
N ALA A 147 8.57 -3.23 -6.20
CA ALA A 147 9.77 -3.71 -6.88
C ALA A 147 10.76 -2.57 -7.13
N PHE A 148 10.27 -1.39 -7.56
CA PHE A 148 11.08 -0.19 -7.74
C PHE A 148 11.72 0.27 -6.42
N TYR A 149 10.93 0.35 -5.35
CA TYR A 149 11.41 0.74 -4.02
C TYR A 149 12.49 -0.23 -3.49
N LEU A 150 12.32 -1.54 -3.70
CA LEU A 150 13.31 -2.54 -3.30
C LEU A 150 14.56 -2.55 -4.19
N ALA A 151 14.46 -2.09 -5.43
CA ALA A 151 15.58 -1.96 -6.35
C ALA A 151 16.48 -0.75 -6.04
N GLN A 152 15.99 0.21 -5.25
CA GLN A 152 16.79 1.38 -4.86
C GLN A 152 17.93 0.99 -3.89
N PRO A 153 19.10 1.64 -3.98
CA PRO A 153 20.20 1.39 -3.06
C PRO A 153 19.82 1.69 -1.61
N ALA A 154 20.42 0.96 -0.68
CA ALA A 154 20.09 0.99 0.75
C ALA A 154 20.20 2.39 1.40
N SER A 155 20.91 3.33 0.78
CA SER A 155 20.97 4.74 1.18
C SER A 155 19.62 5.47 1.08
N HIS A 156 18.72 5.03 0.18
CA HIS A 156 17.39 5.61 -0.01
C HIS A 156 16.28 4.83 0.71
N VAL A 157 16.51 3.53 0.98
CA VAL A 157 15.58 2.68 1.71
C VAL A 157 15.71 2.97 3.21
N ARG A 158 14.99 3.99 3.70
CA ARG A 158 14.81 4.19 5.15
C ARG A 158 13.97 3.05 5.72
N GLN A 159 14.58 1.89 5.94
CA GLN A 159 14.00 0.91 6.84
C GLN A 159 13.89 1.58 8.21
N ARG A 160 12.67 1.77 8.72
CA ARG A 160 12.45 2.01 10.15
C ARG A 160 12.93 0.75 10.87
N SER A 161 14.22 0.65 11.12
CA SER A 161 14.74 -0.31 12.06
C SER A 161 14.09 0.02 13.40
N PRO A 162 13.45 -0.94 14.09
CA PRO A 162 13.08 -0.70 15.47
C PRO A 162 14.39 -0.43 16.21
N SER A 163 14.56 0.81 16.67
CA SER A 163 15.69 1.22 17.48
C SER A 163 15.62 0.41 18.76
N ARG A 164 16.30 -0.74 18.78
CA ARG A 164 16.50 -1.54 19.97
C ARG A 164 17.38 -0.71 20.87
N SER A 165 16.75 0.01 21.79
CA SER A 165 17.39 0.72 22.89
C SER A 165 18.40 -0.21 23.56
N GLN A 166 19.68 -0.06 23.21
CA GLN A 166 20.77 -0.53 24.04
C GLN A 166 20.82 0.41 25.26
N GLN A 167 20.02 0.11 26.28
CA GLN A 167 20.38 0.51 27.63
C GLN A 167 21.35 -0.54 28.16
N HIS A 168 22.63 -0.34 27.86
CA HIS A 168 23.73 -0.98 28.57
C HIS A 168 23.82 -0.28 29.94
N LEU A 169 23.13 -0.83 30.94
CA LEU A 169 23.26 -0.41 32.33
C LEU A 169 24.63 -0.81 32.85
N ILE A 170 25.50 0.19 32.95
CA ILE A 170 26.78 0.15 33.64
C ILE A 170 26.50 -0.02 35.14
N VAL A 171 26.96 -1.13 35.72
CA VAL A 171 27.05 -1.33 37.16
C VAL A 171 28.42 -0.84 37.62
N PRO A 172 28.54 0.12 38.56
CA PRO A 172 29.80 0.44 39.21
C PRO A 172 29.95 -0.40 40.48
N GLY A 173 30.91 -1.32 40.49
CA GLY A 173 31.38 -2.01 41.70
C GLY A 173 32.87 -1.73 41.86
N GLY A 174 33.21 -0.95 42.88
CA GLY A 174 34.58 -0.63 43.27
C GLY A 174 35.22 -1.66 44.20
N ASP A 175 36.52 -1.44 44.42
CA ASP A 175 37.47 -2.09 45.35
C ASP A 175 38.09 -3.41 44.85
N GLY A 176 39.40 -3.58 44.72
CA GLY A 176 40.56 -2.74 45.03
C GLY A 176 41.80 -3.63 45.17
N SER A 177 42.86 -3.40 44.38
CA SER A 177 44.29 -3.48 44.77
C SER A 177 45.25 -3.50 43.56
N PRO A 178 46.51 -3.03 43.70
CA PRO A 178 47.29 -2.45 42.60
C PRO A 178 48.62 -3.18 42.27
N SER A 179 49.26 -2.69 41.19
CA SER A 179 50.73 -2.68 40.89
C SER A 179 51.16 -3.53 39.66
N PRO A 180 52.31 -3.24 39.02
CA PRO A 180 52.35 -2.55 37.71
C PRO A 180 53.36 -3.20 36.72
N SER A 181 53.65 -2.48 35.63
CA SER A 181 54.64 -2.76 34.55
C SER A 181 54.10 -3.69 33.45
N SER A 182 54.28 -3.46 32.14
CA SER A 182 55.09 -2.51 31.39
C SER A 182 54.55 -2.43 29.94
N SER A 183 54.63 -1.24 29.35
CA SER A 183 54.27 -0.80 27.98
C SER A 183 54.95 -1.61 26.84
N PRO A 184 54.88 -1.17 25.56
CA PRO A 184 53.71 -0.88 24.72
C PRO A 184 53.82 -1.62 23.36
N ARG A 185 52.72 -2.07 22.75
CA ARG A 185 52.75 -2.43 21.32
C ARG A 185 51.47 -2.05 20.57
N SER A 186 51.72 -1.27 19.52
CA SER A 186 50.95 -1.14 18.28
C SER A 186 49.47 -0.83 18.37
N SER A 187 49.20 0.47 18.21
CA SER A 187 48.35 1.00 17.14
C SER A 187 47.97 -0.02 16.05
N ARG A 188 46.79 -0.62 16.19
CA ARG A 188 45.95 -1.03 15.07
C ARG A 188 44.51 -0.81 15.50
N SER A 189 44.04 0.41 15.26
CA SER A 189 42.61 0.68 15.12
C SER A 189 42.03 -0.37 14.19
N PRO A 190 40.97 -1.11 14.56
CA PRO A 190 40.20 -1.83 13.57
C PRO A 190 39.53 -0.75 12.72
N SER A 191 40.08 -0.53 11.53
CA SER A 191 39.42 0.26 10.50
C SER A 191 37.97 -0.20 10.40
N PRO A 192 37.00 0.72 10.31
CA PRO A 192 35.64 0.35 9.93
C PRO A 192 35.74 -0.49 8.66
N PRO A 193 34.99 -1.60 8.52
CA PRO A 193 34.96 -2.29 7.24
C PRO A 193 34.62 -1.25 6.18
N HIS A 194 35.49 -1.13 5.19
CA HIS A 194 35.30 -0.28 4.03
C HIS A 194 33.88 -0.52 3.51
N ALA A 195 32.96 0.41 3.79
CA ALA A 195 31.75 0.52 3.00
C ALA A 195 32.23 0.76 1.57
N PRO A 196 31.84 -0.07 0.58
CA PRO A 196 32.17 0.21 -0.79
C PRO A 196 31.62 1.59 -1.12
N LEU A 197 32.50 2.55 -1.41
CA LEU A 197 32.19 3.75 -2.16
C LEU A 197 31.93 3.32 -3.60
N GLY A 198 30.83 2.60 -3.79
CA GLY A 198 30.25 2.29 -5.06
C GLY A 198 28.86 2.88 -5.04
N TRP A 199 28.38 3.31 -6.19
CA TRP A 199 26.95 3.33 -6.41
C TRP A 199 26.49 1.88 -6.26
N ASP A 200 26.13 1.47 -5.04
CA ASP A 200 25.64 0.13 -4.72
C ASP A 200 24.51 -0.16 -5.70
N HIS A 201 24.75 -1.11 -6.59
CA HIS A 201 24.04 -1.21 -7.86
C HIS A 201 22.56 -1.42 -7.57
N ALA A 202 21.72 -0.53 -8.11
CA ALA A 202 20.29 -0.78 -8.14
C ALA A 202 20.06 -2.17 -8.72
N ASP A 203 19.22 -2.99 -8.08
CA ASP A 203 19.01 -4.36 -8.53
C ASP A 203 18.29 -4.32 -9.88
N PHE A 204 19.06 -4.44 -10.96
CA PHE A 204 18.56 -4.36 -12.34
C PHE A 204 17.49 -5.42 -12.62
N SER A 205 17.51 -6.54 -11.91
CA SER A 205 16.49 -7.58 -12.05
C SER A 205 15.14 -7.11 -11.49
N LEU A 206 15.14 -6.47 -10.32
CA LEU A 206 13.94 -5.88 -9.72
C LEU A 206 13.46 -4.67 -10.53
N MET A 207 14.38 -3.89 -11.08
CA MET A 207 14.04 -2.77 -11.95
C MET A 207 13.36 -3.23 -13.25
N GLY A 208 13.87 -4.30 -13.87
CA GLY A 208 13.23 -4.93 -15.04
C GLY A 208 11.84 -5.48 -14.71
N ARG A 209 11.67 -6.09 -13.53
CA ARG A 209 10.35 -6.55 -13.04
C ARG A 209 9.40 -5.40 -12.80
N ALA A 210 9.88 -4.30 -12.21
CA ALA A 210 9.09 -3.10 -12.00
C ALA A 210 8.55 -2.55 -13.33
N LYS A 211 9.40 -2.46 -14.36
CA LYS A 211 8.96 -2.08 -15.73
C LYS A 211 7.87 -3.01 -16.25
N GLY A 212 8.05 -4.33 -16.14
CA GLY A 212 7.05 -5.30 -16.58
C GLY A 212 5.70 -5.12 -15.89
N TRP A 213 5.71 -4.82 -14.58
CA TRP A 213 4.48 -4.57 -13.83
C TRP A 213 3.80 -3.26 -14.21
N PHE A 214 4.56 -2.17 -14.43
CA PHE A 214 3.98 -0.90 -14.89
C PHE A 214 3.41 -1.00 -16.31
N ALA A 215 4.12 -1.67 -17.23
CA ALA A 215 3.63 -1.92 -18.58
C ALA A 215 2.30 -2.69 -18.55
N LYS A 216 2.23 -3.75 -17.75
CA LYS A 216 1.01 -4.53 -17.57
C LYS A 216 -0.13 -3.73 -16.91
N SER A 217 0.19 -2.81 -16.01
CA SER A 217 -0.82 -1.89 -15.47
C SER A 217 -1.42 -1.00 -16.57
N LEU A 218 -0.60 -0.50 -17.49
CA LEU A 218 -1.04 0.34 -18.60
C LEU A 218 -1.83 -0.44 -19.67
N GLU A 219 -1.53 -1.72 -19.85
CA GLU A 219 -2.33 -2.61 -20.70
C GLU A 219 -3.76 -2.77 -20.16
N ILE A 220 -3.94 -2.72 -18.84
CA ILE A 220 -5.25 -2.86 -18.19
C ILE A 220 -5.96 -1.51 -18.13
N ASP A 221 -5.27 -0.45 -17.72
CA ASP A 221 -5.79 0.90 -17.64
C ASP A 221 -4.80 1.92 -18.20
N GLU A 222 -5.10 2.42 -19.40
CA GLU A 222 -4.29 3.43 -20.08
C GLU A 222 -4.26 4.76 -19.32
N LYS A 223 -5.20 5.02 -18.40
CA LYS A 223 -5.28 6.28 -17.65
C LYS A 223 -4.39 6.30 -16.40
N GLU A 224 -3.68 5.21 -16.10
CA GLU A 224 -2.84 5.14 -14.91
C GLU A 224 -1.58 6.02 -15.03
N GLU A 225 -1.71 7.30 -14.66
CA GLU A 225 -0.63 8.31 -14.77
C GLU A 225 0.62 7.92 -13.98
N VAL A 226 0.43 7.28 -12.82
CA VAL A 226 1.54 6.83 -11.95
C VAL A 226 2.44 5.85 -12.70
N ALA A 227 1.85 4.84 -13.36
CA ALA A 227 2.62 3.86 -14.11
C ALA A 227 3.39 4.50 -15.29
N LYS A 228 2.80 5.49 -15.96
CA LYS A 228 3.47 6.24 -17.05
C LYS A 228 4.68 7.02 -16.55
N GLU A 229 4.52 7.74 -15.45
CA GLU A 229 5.59 8.58 -14.91
C GLU A 229 6.76 7.73 -14.42
N PHE A 230 6.49 6.62 -13.74
CA PHE A 230 7.54 5.70 -13.31
C PHE A 230 8.23 5.00 -14.48
N LEU A 231 7.53 4.62 -15.55
CA LEU A 231 8.19 4.10 -16.75
C LEU A 231 9.11 5.14 -17.39
N ARG A 232 8.65 6.39 -17.52
CA ARG A 232 9.47 7.50 -18.04
C ARG A 232 10.73 7.71 -17.19
N MET A 233 10.60 7.65 -15.87
CA MET A 233 11.72 7.78 -14.93
C MET A 233 12.74 6.66 -15.09
N ILE A 234 12.30 5.41 -15.27
CA ILE A 234 13.22 4.27 -15.42
C ILE A 234 13.86 4.25 -16.82
N ASP A 235 13.18 4.71 -17.86
CA ASP A 235 13.72 4.79 -19.23
C ASP A 235 14.67 5.98 -19.42
N HIS A 236 14.43 7.10 -18.74
CA HIS A 236 15.22 8.34 -18.87
C HIS A 236 15.71 8.84 -17.51
N PRO A 237 16.63 8.13 -16.84
CA PRO A 237 17.08 8.49 -15.49
C PRO A 237 17.80 9.85 -15.42
N ALA A 238 18.34 10.35 -16.54
CA ALA A 238 19.12 11.60 -16.62
C ALA A 238 18.28 12.86 -16.94
N ALA A 239 16.99 12.73 -17.27
CA ALA A 239 16.16 13.88 -17.66
C ALA A 239 15.66 14.73 -16.48
N ASN A 240 15.92 14.30 -15.23
CA ASN A 240 15.41 14.95 -14.02
C ASN A 240 16.49 15.74 -13.24
N ASP A 241 17.72 15.78 -13.75
CA ASP A 241 18.79 16.61 -13.19
C ASP A 241 18.73 18.04 -13.78
N GLY A 242 17.88 18.87 -13.17
CA GLY A 242 18.03 20.33 -13.14
C GLY A 242 17.26 21.14 -14.19
N PRO A 243 16.76 22.32 -13.82
CA PRO A 243 16.24 23.27 -14.79
C PRO A 243 17.38 23.67 -15.72
N GLN A 244 17.17 23.39 -17.00
CA GLN A 244 17.95 23.92 -18.10
C GLN A 244 17.91 25.45 -17.96
N SER A 245 18.93 26.01 -17.32
CA SER A 245 19.14 27.45 -17.29
C SER A 245 19.41 27.85 -18.74
N ASP A 246 18.35 28.36 -19.34
CA ASP A 246 18.26 28.94 -20.66
C ASP A 246 19.34 30.02 -20.81
N SER A 247 20.51 29.61 -21.29
CA SER A 247 21.59 30.48 -21.71
C SER A 247 21.77 30.24 -23.21
N GLY A 248 21.09 31.06 -24.00
CA GLY A 248 21.07 30.95 -25.44
C GLY A 248 20.30 32.09 -26.09
N ASP A 249 20.63 33.32 -25.71
CA ASP A 249 20.43 34.47 -26.59
C ASP A 249 21.13 34.17 -27.93
N ASP A 250 20.38 33.77 -28.97
CA ASP A 250 20.86 33.92 -30.34
C ASP A 250 19.72 34.33 -31.29
N MET A 251 19.68 35.65 -31.45
CA MET A 251 19.16 36.45 -32.53
C MET A 251 18.83 35.72 -33.84
N GLY A 252 17.55 35.82 -34.23
CA GLY A 252 17.16 36.43 -35.51
C GLY A 252 17.58 35.73 -36.80
N SER A 253 16.62 35.02 -37.41
CA SER A 253 16.42 35.18 -38.85
C SER A 253 14.94 35.01 -39.22
N GLU A 254 14.29 36.14 -39.42
CA GLU A 254 13.11 36.25 -40.26
C GLU A 254 13.52 35.98 -41.71
N ARG A 255 12.81 35.07 -42.37
CA ARG A 255 12.63 34.99 -43.84
C ARG A 255 11.39 34.12 -44.07
N ASP A 256 10.24 34.76 -44.26
CA ASP A 256 9.64 35.14 -45.54
C ASP A 256 9.20 33.94 -46.41
N GLU A 257 7.88 33.91 -46.62
CA GLU A 257 7.15 33.64 -47.88
C GLU A 257 7.45 32.30 -48.61
N SER A 258 6.52 31.52 -49.15
CA SER A 258 5.10 31.66 -49.51
C SER A 258 4.68 30.32 -50.16
N GLU A 259 3.41 30.22 -50.55
CA GLU A 259 2.81 29.24 -51.50
C GLU A 259 2.31 27.92 -50.86
N ALA A 260 0.99 27.77 -50.67
CA ALA A 260 -0.05 27.45 -51.65
C ALA A 260 0.01 25.99 -52.15
N SER A 261 -1.00 25.18 -51.79
CA SER A 261 -1.63 24.12 -52.61
C SER A 261 -2.63 23.37 -51.72
N ASP A 262 -3.94 23.47 -51.97
CA ASP A 262 -4.72 22.43 -52.66
C ASP A 262 -4.99 21.22 -51.73
N GLY A 263 -6.18 21.02 -51.18
CA GLY A 263 -7.41 20.78 -51.92
C GLY A 263 -7.71 19.29 -51.96
N SER A 264 -8.45 18.78 -50.98
CA SER A 264 -9.36 17.63 -51.17
C SER A 264 -10.13 17.32 -49.89
N GLN A 265 -11.36 17.81 -49.86
CA GLN A 265 -12.46 17.14 -49.18
C GLN A 265 -12.67 15.77 -49.86
N ARG A 266 -12.78 14.70 -49.07
CA ARG A 266 -13.45 13.49 -49.54
C ARG A 266 -14.33 12.92 -48.43
N TYR A 267 -15.58 12.73 -48.83
CA TYR A 267 -16.74 12.33 -48.05
C TYR A 267 -16.69 10.85 -47.64
N ASP A 268 -17.41 10.60 -46.55
CA ASP A 268 -18.22 9.43 -46.19
C ASP A 268 -18.17 8.17 -47.06
N LEU A 269 -18.13 7.02 -46.38
CA LEU A 269 -19.08 5.92 -46.64
C LEU A 269 -19.09 4.97 -45.43
N ASN A 270 -20.21 5.03 -44.69
CA ASN A 270 -20.72 3.94 -43.85
C ASN A 270 -21.10 2.76 -44.76
N ASP A 271 -20.71 1.54 -44.37
CA ASP A 271 -21.38 0.28 -44.73
C ASP A 271 -21.33 -0.59 -43.47
N GLU A 272 -22.47 -0.77 -42.80
CA GLU A 272 -23.31 -1.98 -42.86
C GLU A 272 -22.63 -3.24 -42.30
N TYR A 273 -23.03 -3.62 -41.09
CA TYR A 273 -22.99 -5.01 -40.63
C TYR A 273 -24.28 -5.32 -39.88
N GLU A 274 -25.32 -5.72 -40.62
CA GLU A 274 -26.31 -6.67 -40.13
C GLU A 274 -25.74 -8.07 -40.29
N PHE A 275 -25.67 -8.86 -39.21
CA PHE A 275 -25.65 -10.31 -39.32
C PHE A 275 -26.67 -10.90 -38.35
N SER A 276 -27.53 -11.72 -38.95
CA SER A 276 -28.55 -12.58 -38.33
C SER A 276 -27.96 -13.68 -37.46
#